data_AF-A0A7V4E9E0-F1
#
_entry.id   AF-A0A7V4E9E0-F1
#
_cell.length_a   1.000
_cell.length_b   1.000
_cell.length_c   1.000
_cell.angle_alpha   90.00
_cell.angle_beta   90.00
_cell.angle_gamma   90.00
#
_symmetry.space_group_name_H-M   'P 1'
#
loop_
_entity.id
_entity.type
_entity.pdbx_description
1 polymer ?
#
loop_
_entity_poly.entity_id
_entity_poly.type
_entity_poly.pdbx_seq_one_letter_code
_entity_poly.pdbx_strand_id
1 'polypeptide(L)'
;MSKGGLFSFLLLFIFLSCAKKEEKNIKSEGVFQDGDRFVFMASYDESFAPEKSIRVFAVGHKFDIEDLESEEKFRASYEKFMQFIKPYFSKKYQNVVVFEEHAGLPLIFFGEKGKEARKLSTLFGAVPLVSQKWANAISYYIQTFPEISTMLGRQIFLALTDTMWRIFFNTFSYFAKNYGVWVVSCQDSPYPYISKENEGNISDFVDDLVQSEFFYKATTSDVWNSCFIFSPEGEIVHQTKKVNLVPTEVELLNLSSGKYGELSVFRILGTEIDLCIGISLDAFVPEYIYELDKKGCDVFLQPDANSGAWATTGGLGYWQPLEWLGSTMGSIQQNYYIGCTNPHKALFLTGEKKCEFQKIQIKQKSIKYNVNPMMVGNLFDISFDGQTAITGRDKRAKRDINYVGLLPLDKLTYGEKGEIMFPDGGFIVLGPWTFDLSGYSVEEQIKRAEELQKTLQAGGENEGKYISSIISADITLGD
;
A
#
# COMPACT_ATOMS: atom_id res chain seq x y z
N MET A 1 14.43 61.07 -38.25
CA MET A 1 13.40 60.09 -38.67
C MET A 1 14.09 58.93 -39.33
N SER A 2 14.10 57.74 -38.70
CA SER A 2 14.36 56.43 -39.32
C SER A 2 14.51 55.41 -38.21
N LYS A 3 13.56 54.47 -38.11
CA LYS A 3 13.74 53.10 -37.60
C LYS A 3 12.39 52.37 -37.67
N GLY A 4 12.32 51.39 -38.56
CA GLY A 4 11.27 50.38 -38.68
C GLY A 4 11.72 49.49 -39.84
N GLY A 5 11.65 48.17 -39.82
CA GLY A 5 11.15 47.17 -38.89
C GLY A 5 11.21 45.89 -39.71
N LEU A 6 11.77 44.80 -39.18
CA LEU A 6 11.83 43.53 -39.88
C LEU A 6 11.57 42.42 -38.86
N PHE A 7 10.36 41.85 -38.87
CA PHE A 7 10.09 40.55 -38.29
C PHE A 7 9.44 39.70 -39.38
N SER A 8 10.16 38.66 -39.78
CA SER A 8 9.76 37.71 -40.81
C SER A 8 8.68 36.79 -40.27
N PHE A 9 7.56 36.72 -40.99
CA PHE A 9 6.56 35.66 -40.85
C PHE A 9 7.13 34.36 -41.46
N LEU A 10 7.15 33.27 -40.70
CA LEU A 10 7.31 31.92 -41.24
C LEU A 10 6.07 31.12 -40.85
N LEU A 11 5.15 30.94 -41.82
CA LEU A 11 4.03 30.00 -41.71
C LEU A 11 4.61 28.58 -41.81
N LEU A 12 4.46 27.79 -40.74
CA LEU A 12 4.72 26.35 -40.80
C LEU A 12 3.38 25.62 -41.00
N PHE A 13 3.20 25.05 -42.19
CA PHE A 13 2.09 24.14 -42.49
C PHE A 13 2.29 22.83 -41.71
N ILE A 14 1.36 22.54 -40.78
CA ILE A 14 1.27 21.23 -40.13
C ILE A 14 0.50 20.30 -41.08
N PHE A 15 1.20 19.38 -41.71
CA PHE A 15 0.59 18.21 -42.33
C PHE A 15 0.01 17.31 -41.23
N LEU A 16 -1.32 17.11 -41.24
CA LEU A 16 -1.96 16.01 -40.51
C LEU A 16 -1.49 14.68 -41.12
N SER A 17 -0.48 14.08 -40.51
CA SER A 17 -0.24 12.65 -40.63
C SER A 17 -0.96 11.96 -39.47
N CYS A 18 -1.73 10.90 -39.75
CA CYS A 18 -2.30 10.02 -38.74
C CYS A 18 -1.19 9.42 -37.88
N ALA A 19 -0.86 10.09 -36.77
CA ALA A 19 0.05 9.57 -35.77
C ALA A 19 -0.63 8.41 -35.05
N LYS A 20 -0.02 7.22 -35.11
CA LYS A 20 -0.28 6.14 -34.14
C LYS A 20 -0.15 6.76 -32.75
N LYS A 21 -1.20 6.69 -31.92
CA LYS A 21 -1.11 7.12 -30.51
C LYS A 21 -0.06 6.26 -29.82
N GLU A 22 1.06 6.88 -29.44
CA GLU A 22 2.23 6.22 -28.87
C GLU A 22 2.06 5.95 -27.36
N GLU A 23 2.46 4.76 -26.93
CA GLU A 23 2.70 4.44 -25.53
C GLU A 23 3.78 5.37 -24.97
N LYS A 24 3.53 6.00 -23.82
CA LYS A 24 4.47 6.94 -23.20
C LYS A 24 4.98 6.38 -21.88
N ASN A 25 6.24 5.96 -21.88
CA ASN A 25 6.97 5.61 -20.67
C ASN A 25 7.67 6.85 -20.08
N ILE A 26 7.46 7.12 -18.80
CA ILE A 26 8.00 8.28 -18.08
C ILE A 26 8.82 7.76 -16.91
N LYS A 27 10.00 8.34 -16.69
CA LYS A 27 10.79 8.16 -15.47
C LYS A 27 11.30 9.52 -15.00
N SER A 28 11.11 9.82 -13.72
CA SER A 28 11.65 11.00 -13.06
C SER A 28 12.12 10.60 -11.68
N GLU A 29 13.17 11.24 -11.20
CA GLU A 29 13.66 11.10 -9.83
C GLU A 29 13.88 12.50 -9.26
N GLY A 30 13.77 12.63 -7.94
CA GLY A 30 13.90 13.92 -7.30
C GLY A 30 13.91 13.82 -5.79
N VAL A 31 13.85 15.00 -5.17
CA VAL A 31 13.82 15.17 -3.73
C VAL A 31 12.66 16.12 -3.42
N PHE A 32 11.78 15.73 -2.51
CA PHE A 32 10.72 16.59 -1.99
C PHE A 32 11.30 17.69 -1.09
N GLN A 33 10.48 18.67 -0.71
CA GLN A 33 10.94 19.81 0.10
C GLN A 33 11.41 19.40 1.50
N ASP A 34 10.89 18.30 2.02
CA ASP A 34 11.27 17.69 3.30
C ASP A 34 12.57 16.86 3.21
N GLY A 35 13.16 16.73 2.02
CA GLY A 35 14.39 15.97 1.80
C GLY A 35 14.16 14.52 1.36
N ASP A 36 12.91 14.07 1.26
CA ASP A 36 12.62 12.70 0.83
C ASP A 36 12.91 12.48 -0.64
N ARG A 37 13.71 11.46 -0.91
CA ARG A 37 14.00 11.00 -2.26
C ARG A 37 12.79 10.26 -2.80
N PHE A 38 12.46 10.51 -4.07
CA PHE A 38 11.40 9.79 -4.76
C PHE A 38 11.81 9.37 -6.16
N VAL A 39 11.16 8.31 -6.64
CA VAL A 39 11.15 7.91 -8.05
C VAL A 39 9.71 7.85 -8.54
N PHE A 40 9.44 8.53 -9.65
CA PHE A 40 8.20 8.45 -10.40
C PHE A 40 8.40 7.67 -11.69
N MET A 41 7.55 6.67 -11.92
CA MET A 41 7.55 5.90 -13.17
C MET A 41 6.13 5.74 -13.69
N ALA A 42 5.92 5.91 -14.99
CA ALA A 42 4.60 5.73 -15.56
C ALA A 42 4.60 5.06 -16.94
N SER A 43 3.52 4.34 -17.24
CA SER A 43 3.25 3.76 -18.56
C SER A 43 1.81 4.04 -18.99
N TYR A 44 1.64 4.99 -19.91
CA TYR A 44 0.32 5.45 -20.37
C TYR A 44 0.00 5.00 -21.80
N ASP A 45 -1.26 4.68 -22.03
CA ASP A 45 -1.83 4.38 -23.34
C ASP A 45 -3.21 5.06 -23.46
N GLU A 46 -3.23 6.20 -24.14
CA GLU A 46 -4.44 7.01 -24.34
C GLU A 46 -5.33 6.52 -25.51
N SER A 47 -5.04 5.33 -26.06
CA SER A 47 -5.87 4.70 -27.08
C SER A 47 -7.09 3.96 -26.50
N PHE A 48 -7.03 3.51 -25.24
CA PHE A 48 -8.07 2.68 -24.63
C PHE A 48 -9.44 3.36 -24.50
N ALA A 49 -10.51 2.57 -24.47
CA ALA A 49 -11.86 3.11 -24.33
C ALA A 49 -12.11 3.60 -22.88
N PRO A 50 -12.59 4.84 -22.67
CA PRO A 50 -12.70 5.44 -21.34
C PRO A 50 -13.62 4.68 -20.39
N GLU A 51 -14.69 4.09 -20.91
CA GLU A 51 -15.63 3.28 -20.13
C GLU A 51 -15.01 1.95 -19.65
N LYS A 52 -13.91 1.50 -20.26
CA LYS A 52 -13.21 0.27 -19.87
C LYS A 52 -11.88 0.53 -19.20
N SER A 53 -11.57 1.78 -18.86
CA SER A 53 -10.22 2.17 -18.44
C SER A 53 -10.18 3.15 -17.29
N ILE A 54 -9.13 3.01 -16.49
CA ILE A 54 -8.76 3.92 -15.40
C ILE A 54 -7.28 4.26 -15.48
N ARG A 55 -6.89 5.40 -14.91
CA ARG A 55 -5.50 5.71 -14.60
C ARG A 55 -5.26 5.46 -13.12
N VAL A 56 -4.35 4.55 -12.80
CA VAL A 56 -4.01 4.21 -11.42
C VAL A 56 -2.66 4.81 -11.05
N PHE A 57 -2.54 5.24 -9.80
CA PHE A 57 -1.30 5.64 -9.14
C PHE A 57 -1.14 4.78 -7.89
N ALA A 58 -0.04 4.03 -7.79
CA ALA A 58 0.36 3.35 -6.56
C ALA A 58 1.48 4.15 -5.90
N VAL A 59 1.26 4.53 -4.64
CA VAL A 59 2.19 5.36 -3.86
C VAL A 59 2.83 4.49 -2.78
N GLY A 60 4.11 4.20 -2.95
CA GLY A 60 4.96 3.66 -1.90
C GLY A 60 5.50 4.79 -1.04
N HIS A 61 4.74 5.14 -0.01
CA HIS A 61 5.05 6.22 0.92
C HIS A 61 6.18 5.81 1.86
N LYS A 62 7.23 6.65 1.91
CA LYS A 62 8.21 6.64 3.00
C LYS A 62 7.66 7.50 4.14
N PHE A 63 7.29 6.88 5.25
CA PHE A 63 6.85 7.61 6.43
C PHE A 63 8.04 7.91 7.36
N ASP A 64 7.89 8.96 8.15
CA ASP A 64 8.80 9.28 9.26
C ASP A 64 8.03 9.47 10.57
N ILE A 65 8.71 9.28 11.70
CA ILE A 65 8.10 9.45 13.02
C ILE A 65 7.73 10.92 13.29
N GLU A 66 8.47 11.87 12.69
CA GLU A 66 8.22 13.30 12.78
C GLU A 66 6.90 13.74 12.12
N ASP A 67 6.37 12.95 11.19
CA ASP A 67 5.08 13.21 10.54
C ASP A 67 3.93 13.19 11.55
N LEU A 68 4.11 12.49 12.67
CA LEU A 68 3.09 12.23 13.68
C LEU A 68 2.95 13.34 14.71
N GLU A 69 3.73 14.42 14.59
CA GLU A 69 3.70 15.51 15.57
C GLU A 69 2.42 16.35 15.51
N SER A 70 1.76 16.45 14.36
CA SER A 70 0.54 17.24 14.17
C SER A 70 -0.25 16.80 12.95
N GLU A 71 -1.54 17.16 12.89
CA GLU A 71 -2.38 16.87 11.72
C GLU A 71 -1.82 17.48 10.43
N GLU A 72 -1.19 18.65 10.52
CA GLU A 72 -0.60 19.33 9.38
C GLU A 72 0.59 18.55 8.81
N LYS A 73 1.49 18.06 9.67
CA LYS A 73 2.65 17.27 9.23
C LYS A 73 2.23 15.93 8.64
N PHE A 74 1.32 15.22 9.31
CA PHE A 74 0.80 13.95 8.78
C PHE A 74 0.12 14.16 7.43
N ARG A 75 -0.72 15.19 7.28
CA ARG A 75 -1.34 15.49 5.98
C ARG A 75 -0.29 15.88 4.94
N ALA A 76 0.70 16.69 5.28
CA ALA A 76 1.75 17.13 4.36
C ALA A 76 2.62 15.97 3.84
N SER A 77 2.91 14.98 4.69
CA SER A 77 3.72 13.82 4.30
C SER A 77 3.08 13.01 3.18
N TYR A 78 1.75 12.94 3.12
CA TYR A 78 1.02 12.36 1.98
C TYR A 78 0.71 13.37 0.86
N GLU A 79 0.38 14.63 1.21
CA GLU A 79 -0.08 15.63 0.23
C GLU A 79 1.00 15.95 -0.81
N LYS A 80 2.29 15.83 -0.46
CA LYS A 80 3.41 16.01 -1.40
C LYS A 80 3.30 15.10 -2.63
N PHE A 81 2.85 13.85 -2.45
CA PHE A 81 2.61 12.93 -3.56
C PHE A 81 1.45 13.39 -4.41
N MET A 82 0.33 13.78 -3.80
CA MET A 82 -0.86 14.27 -4.49
C MET A 82 -0.56 15.52 -5.33
N GLN A 83 0.18 16.47 -4.78
CA GLN A 83 0.63 17.67 -5.49
C GLN A 83 1.52 17.32 -6.69
N PHE A 84 2.45 16.37 -6.50
CA PHE A 84 3.35 15.92 -7.54
C PHE A 84 2.63 15.20 -8.69
N ILE A 85 1.66 14.32 -8.39
CA ILE A 85 0.97 13.52 -9.42
C ILE A 85 -0.17 14.26 -10.12
N LYS A 86 -0.67 15.35 -9.54
CA LYS A 86 -1.79 16.14 -10.10
C LYS A 86 -1.63 16.49 -11.59
N PRO A 87 -0.46 16.91 -12.10
CA PRO A 87 -0.29 17.19 -13.54
C PRO A 87 -0.43 15.96 -14.45
N TYR A 88 -0.32 14.75 -13.89
CA TYR A 88 -0.40 13.48 -14.62
C TYR A 88 -1.80 12.85 -14.59
N PHE A 89 -2.76 13.46 -13.87
CA PHE A 89 -4.15 13.00 -13.90
C PHE A 89 -4.71 12.99 -15.32
N SER A 90 -5.36 11.89 -15.67
CA SER A 90 -6.04 11.76 -16.94
C SER A 90 -7.26 12.67 -16.96
N LYS A 91 -7.44 13.38 -18.08
CA LYS A 91 -8.70 14.08 -18.39
C LYS A 91 -9.74 13.16 -19.04
N LYS A 92 -9.33 11.94 -19.42
CA LYS A 92 -10.13 10.99 -20.18
C LYS A 92 -10.63 9.83 -19.31
N TYR A 93 -9.83 9.40 -18.33
CA TYR A 93 -10.08 8.24 -17.48
C TYR A 93 -10.35 8.68 -16.04
N GLN A 94 -11.08 7.85 -15.30
CA GLN A 94 -11.14 7.99 -13.84
C GLN A 94 -9.73 7.80 -13.27
N ASN A 95 -9.36 8.61 -12.29
CA ASN A 95 -8.06 8.53 -11.63
C ASN A 95 -8.24 7.86 -10.26
N VAL A 96 -7.44 6.84 -9.98
CA VAL A 96 -7.44 6.09 -8.71
C VAL A 96 -6.05 6.17 -8.09
N VAL A 97 -5.97 6.66 -6.86
CA VAL A 97 -4.73 6.72 -6.08
C VAL A 97 -4.80 5.69 -4.97
N VAL A 98 -3.81 4.80 -4.90
CA VAL A 98 -3.75 3.68 -3.96
C VAL A 98 -2.53 3.88 -3.07
N PHE A 99 -2.79 4.00 -1.77
CA PHE A 99 -1.80 4.04 -0.70
C PHE A 99 -1.64 2.66 -0.05
N GLU A 100 -0.66 2.56 0.83
CA GLU A 100 -0.25 1.38 1.58
C GLU A 100 -1.27 0.89 2.63
N GLU A 101 -1.03 -0.32 3.16
CA GLU A 101 -1.87 -1.01 4.16
C GLU A 101 -1.96 -0.30 5.52
N HIS A 102 -0.86 0.25 6.01
CA HIS A 102 -0.76 0.74 7.39
C HIS A 102 -0.61 2.26 7.44
N ALA A 103 -1.23 2.98 6.50
CA ALA A 103 -1.13 4.43 6.39
C ALA A 103 -1.50 5.15 7.71
N GLY A 104 -2.42 4.59 8.48
CA GLY A 104 -2.80 5.12 9.79
C GLY A 104 -2.21 4.42 11.02
N LEU A 105 -1.51 3.29 10.91
CA LEU A 105 -0.92 2.59 12.06
C LEU A 105 0.08 3.46 12.83
N PRO A 106 0.97 4.25 12.19
CA PRO A 106 1.87 5.17 12.90
C PRO A 106 1.14 6.17 13.81
N LEU A 107 -0.13 6.49 13.55
CA LEU A 107 -0.91 7.44 14.36
C LEU A 107 -1.13 7.00 15.82
N ILE A 108 -0.74 5.77 16.18
CA ILE A 108 -0.62 5.36 17.60
C ILE A 108 0.27 6.32 18.39
N PHE A 109 1.29 6.89 17.75
CA PHE A 109 2.25 7.81 18.36
C PHE A 109 1.94 9.27 18.02
N PHE A 110 0.71 9.60 17.64
CA PHE A 110 0.33 10.95 17.25
C PHE A 110 0.38 11.95 18.41
N GLY A 111 0.67 13.22 18.09
CA GLY A 111 0.29 14.39 18.86
C GLY A 111 1.06 14.60 20.16
N GLU A 112 0.46 15.32 21.11
CA GLU A 112 1.12 15.64 22.39
C GLU A 112 1.19 14.39 23.29
N LYS A 113 0.20 13.50 23.24
CA LYS A 113 0.21 12.25 24.02
C LYS A 113 1.20 11.23 23.48
N GLY A 114 1.58 11.29 22.21
CA GLY A 114 2.65 10.47 21.61
C GLY A 114 4.06 11.05 21.77
N LYS A 115 4.21 12.29 22.22
CA LYS A 115 5.47 13.06 22.14
C LYS A 115 6.68 12.42 22.82
N GLU A 116 6.49 11.91 24.05
CA GLU A 116 7.61 11.25 24.76
C GLU A 116 7.93 9.88 24.15
N ALA A 117 6.92 9.19 23.61
CA ALA A 117 7.11 7.90 22.94
C ALA A 117 7.95 8.04 21.66
N ARG A 118 7.71 9.08 20.86
CA ARG A 118 8.48 9.37 19.62
C ARG A 118 9.97 9.63 19.85
N LYS A 119 10.40 9.95 21.07
CA LYS A 119 11.82 10.18 21.40
C LYS A 119 12.59 8.88 21.66
N LEU A 120 11.90 7.75 21.78
CA LEU A 120 12.53 6.46 22.02
C LEU A 120 12.97 5.81 20.71
N SER A 121 13.85 4.82 20.81
CA SER A 121 14.39 4.09 19.67
C SER A 121 13.75 2.72 19.45
N THR A 122 12.92 2.25 20.38
CA THR A 122 12.28 0.92 20.29
C THR A 122 10.78 1.00 20.54
N LEU A 123 10.03 0.17 19.82
CA LEU A 123 8.58 0.04 20.00
C LEU A 123 8.24 -0.41 21.42
N PHE A 124 9.02 -1.35 21.97
CA PHE A 124 8.84 -1.87 23.32
C PHE A 124 8.95 -0.77 24.39
N GLY A 125 9.82 0.22 24.19
CA GLY A 125 9.91 1.38 25.08
C GLY A 125 8.80 2.40 24.85
N ALA A 126 8.39 2.61 23.59
CA ALA A 126 7.42 3.63 23.19
C ALA A 126 5.98 3.30 23.61
N VAL A 127 5.54 2.06 23.46
CA VAL A 127 4.15 1.62 23.72
C VAL A 127 3.69 1.86 25.16
N PRO A 128 4.48 1.57 26.22
CA PRO A 128 4.11 1.88 27.60
C PRO A 128 3.84 3.37 27.85
N LEU A 129 4.58 4.27 27.19
CA LEU A 129 4.40 5.72 27.35
C LEU A 129 3.07 6.17 26.74
N VAL A 130 2.70 5.64 25.57
CA VAL A 130 1.37 5.87 24.97
C VAL A 130 0.29 5.32 25.90
N SER A 131 0.42 4.07 26.35
CA SER A 131 -0.56 3.42 27.21
C SER A 131 -0.83 4.21 28.50
N GLN A 132 0.23 4.78 29.10
CA GLN A 132 0.09 5.63 30.28
C GLN A 132 -0.69 6.92 30.01
N LYS A 133 -0.46 7.56 28.86
CA LYS A 133 -1.16 8.80 28.47
C LYS A 133 -2.64 8.57 28.14
N TRP A 134 -2.99 7.35 27.75
CA TRP A 134 -4.34 6.94 27.38
C TRP A 134 -5.05 6.09 28.45
N ALA A 135 -4.53 6.06 29.68
CA ALA A 135 -5.01 5.18 30.75
C ALA A 135 -6.50 5.34 31.09
N ASN A 136 -7.06 6.56 31.01
CA ASN A 136 -8.48 6.81 31.28
C ASN A 136 -9.38 6.18 30.20
N ALA A 137 -9.08 6.39 28.92
CA ALA A 137 -9.80 5.75 27.82
C ALA A 137 -9.61 4.22 27.83
N ILE A 138 -8.41 3.73 28.11
CA ILE A 138 -8.16 2.28 28.27
C ILE A 138 -9.05 1.71 29.39
N SER A 139 -9.08 2.36 30.56
CA SER A 139 -9.91 1.93 31.69
C SER A 139 -11.40 1.92 31.34
N TYR A 140 -11.86 2.93 30.60
CA TYR A 140 -13.22 2.98 30.08
C TYR A 140 -13.54 1.77 29.18
N TYR A 141 -12.68 1.46 28.22
CA TYR A 141 -12.95 0.34 27.31
C TYR A 141 -12.81 -1.03 27.97
N ILE A 142 -11.92 -1.20 28.96
CA ILE A 142 -11.87 -2.44 29.75
C ILE A 142 -13.17 -2.64 30.55
N GLN A 143 -13.74 -1.57 31.11
CA GLN A 143 -15.02 -1.66 31.83
C GLN A 143 -16.20 -1.93 30.88
N THR A 144 -16.14 -1.36 29.67
CA THR A 144 -17.19 -1.51 28.65
C THR A 144 -17.13 -2.89 27.99
N PHE A 145 -15.92 -3.42 27.78
CA PHE A 145 -15.64 -4.68 27.10
C PHE A 145 -14.65 -5.54 27.91
N PRO A 146 -15.10 -6.21 28.99
CA PRO A 146 -14.20 -6.93 29.90
C PRO A 146 -13.29 -7.99 29.24
N GLU A 147 -13.69 -8.53 28.09
CA GLU A 147 -12.94 -9.51 27.31
C GLU A 147 -11.59 -8.97 26.77
N ILE A 148 -11.42 -7.65 26.65
CA ILE A 148 -10.17 -7.06 26.16
C ILE A 148 -9.11 -6.90 27.25
N SER A 149 -9.42 -7.22 28.52
CA SER A 149 -8.59 -6.90 29.69
C SER A 149 -7.14 -7.40 29.64
N THR A 150 -6.84 -8.42 28.84
CA THR A 150 -5.48 -8.96 28.64
C THR A 150 -4.90 -8.68 27.24
N MET A 151 -5.59 -7.88 26.41
CA MET A 151 -5.24 -7.60 25.02
C MET A 151 -4.72 -6.16 24.88
N LEU A 152 -3.46 -5.92 25.22
CA LEU A 152 -2.90 -4.56 25.27
C LEU A 152 -3.00 -3.84 23.92
N GLY A 153 -2.70 -4.52 22.80
CA GLY A 153 -2.85 -3.93 21.47
C GLY A 153 -4.28 -3.45 21.23
N ARG A 154 -5.26 -4.32 21.53
CA ARG A 154 -6.69 -3.99 21.41
C ARG A 154 -7.10 -2.80 22.26
N GLN A 155 -6.64 -2.75 23.51
CA GLN A 155 -6.92 -1.64 24.42
C GLN A 155 -6.43 -0.31 23.87
N ILE A 156 -5.21 -0.28 23.32
CA ILE A 156 -4.60 0.91 22.75
C ILE A 156 -5.39 1.40 21.52
N PHE A 157 -5.70 0.53 20.56
CA PHE A 157 -6.47 0.92 19.38
C PHE A 157 -7.86 1.46 19.73
N LEU A 158 -8.56 0.84 20.69
CA LEU A 158 -9.87 1.35 21.13
C LEU A 158 -9.72 2.70 21.83
N ALA A 159 -8.74 2.86 22.72
CA ALA A 159 -8.47 4.12 23.41
C ALA A 159 -8.15 5.27 22.44
N LEU A 160 -7.48 4.96 21.33
CA LEU A 160 -7.08 5.90 20.29
C LEU A 160 -8.11 6.07 19.16
N THR A 161 -9.32 5.53 19.30
CA THR A 161 -10.35 5.54 18.23
C THR A 161 -10.52 6.91 17.59
N ASP A 162 -10.67 7.98 18.38
CA ASP A 162 -10.82 9.33 17.82
C ASP A 162 -9.60 9.77 17.05
N THR A 163 -8.44 9.82 17.71
CA THR A 163 -7.18 10.30 17.13
C THR A 163 -6.86 9.58 15.83
N MET A 164 -6.84 8.25 15.85
CA MET A 164 -6.46 7.44 14.69
C MET A 164 -7.49 7.55 13.56
N TRP A 165 -8.80 7.52 13.87
CA TRP A 165 -9.83 7.60 12.84
C TRP A 165 -9.95 8.99 12.24
N ARG A 166 -10.00 10.03 13.08
CA ARG A 166 -10.20 11.43 12.66
C ARG A 166 -9.10 11.87 11.70
N ILE A 167 -7.85 11.66 12.08
CA ILE A 167 -6.71 12.17 11.31
C ILE A 167 -6.59 11.42 9.99
N PHE A 168 -6.74 10.10 10.02
CA PHE A 168 -6.80 9.26 8.83
C PHE A 168 -7.94 9.68 7.90
N PHE A 169 -9.18 9.68 8.40
CA PHE A 169 -10.36 9.98 7.61
C PHE A 169 -10.28 11.38 6.99
N ASN A 170 -9.96 12.41 7.80
CA ASN A 170 -9.86 13.78 7.33
C ASN A 170 -8.81 13.93 6.23
N THR A 171 -7.66 13.26 6.36
CA THR A 171 -6.56 13.33 5.39
C THR A 171 -6.96 12.73 4.04
N PHE A 172 -7.42 11.48 4.03
CA PHE A 172 -7.71 10.78 2.78
C PHE A 172 -9.05 11.22 2.15
N SER A 173 -10.04 11.60 2.95
CA SER A 173 -11.25 12.28 2.46
C SER A 173 -10.92 13.62 1.80
N TYR A 174 -10.05 14.43 2.44
CA TYR A 174 -9.57 15.69 1.85
C TYR A 174 -8.86 15.45 0.52
N PHE A 175 -7.99 14.44 0.41
CA PHE A 175 -7.34 14.15 -0.86
C PHE A 175 -8.31 13.75 -1.96
N ALA A 176 -9.24 12.84 -1.66
CA ALA A 176 -10.23 12.42 -2.65
C ALA A 176 -11.06 13.60 -3.16
N LYS A 177 -11.56 14.42 -2.23
CA LYS A 177 -12.40 15.60 -2.51
C LYS A 177 -11.65 16.73 -3.22
N ASN A 178 -10.49 17.13 -2.70
CA ASN A 178 -9.77 18.30 -3.17
C ASN A 178 -9.06 18.05 -4.52
N TYR A 179 -8.70 16.80 -4.80
CA TYR A 179 -8.08 16.42 -6.06
C TYR A 179 -9.08 15.82 -7.07
N GLY A 180 -10.30 15.50 -6.65
CA GLY A 180 -11.37 14.96 -7.51
C GLY A 180 -11.03 13.57 -8.04
N VAL A 181 -10.49 12.71 -7.19
CA VAL A 181 -10.01 11.37 -7.54
C VAL A 181 -10.51 10.32 -6.56
N TRP A 182 -10.53 9.06 -6.98
CA TRP A 182 -10.75 7.94 -6.07
C TRP A 182 -9.48 7.71 -5.25
N VAL A 183 -9.61 7.54 -3.94
CA VAL A 183 -8.47 7.27 -3.04
C VAL A 183 -8.71 5.96 -2.31
N VAL A 184 -7.68 5.11 -2.28
CA VAL A 184 -7.67 3.87 -1.50
C VAL A 184 -6.59 3.99 -0.43
N SER A 185 -6.98 3.81 0.82
CA SER A 185 -6.06 3.89 1.97
C SER A 185 -6.57 3.05 3.11
N CYS A 186 -5.69 2.68 4.03
CA CYS A 186 -5.92 1.60 4.99
C CYS A 186 -5.51 1.98 6.41
N GLN A 187 -6.27 1.48 7.39
CA GLN A 187 -6.14 1.84 8.81
C GLN A 187 -6.66 0.71 9.71
N ASP A 188 -6.00 0.57 10.87
CA ASP A 188 -6.45 -0.27 11.97
C ASP A 188 -7.48 0.49 12.81
N SER A 189 -8.74 0.07 12.76
CA SER A 189 -9.81 0.81 13.47
C SER A 189 -11.04 -0.05 13.78
N PRO A 190 -11.90 0.40 14.72
CA PRO A 190 -13.22 -0.20 14.96
C PRO A 190 -14.29 0.23 13.93
N TYR A 191 -13.95 1.00 12.89
CA TYR A 191 -14.93 1.46 11.89
C TYR A 191 -15.62 0.27 11.17
N PRO A 192 -16.94 0.33 10.92
CA PRO A 192 -17.87 1.47 11.05
C PRO A 192 -18.53 1.60 12.42
N TYR A 193 -18.12 0.80 13.40
CA TYR A 193 -18.75 0.74 14.72
C TYR A 193 -18.22 1.83 15.65
N ILE A 194 -18.33 3.08 15.21
CA ILE A 194 -17.97 4.26 15.98
C ILE A 194 -19.17 5.19 16.11
N SER A 195 -19.35 5.81 17.28
CA SER A 195 -20.34 6.86 17.52
C SER A 195 -19.65 8.21 17.64
N LYS A 196 -20.34 9.26 17.22
CA LYS A 196 -19.92 10.65 17.43
C LYS A 196 -20.57 11.16 18.72
N GLU A 197 -19.75 11.48 19.71
CA GLU A 197 -20.18 11.86 21.07
C GLU A 197 -19.78 13.30 21.37
N ASN A 198 -20.66 14.05 22.03
CA ASN A 198 -20.43 15.42 22.51
C ASN A 198 -20.60 15.54 24.04
N GLU A 199 -20.91 14.44 24.71
CA GLU A 199 -21.05 14.36 26.17
C GLU A 199 -19.93 13.51 26.76
N GLY A 200 -19.44 13.90 27.94
CA GLY A 200 -18.33 13.25 28.64
C GLY A 200 -17.03 14.05 28.63
N ASN A 201 -16.00 13.50 29.27
CA ASN A 201 -14.70 14.15 29.37
C ASN A 201 -13.88 13.93 28.11
N ILE A 202 -14.01 14.82 27.13
CA ILE A 202 -13.36 14.70 25.82
C ILE A 202 -11.82 14.53 25.93
N SER A 203 -11.18 15.13 26.92
CA SER A 203 -9.73 15.03 27.11
C SER A 203 -9.25 13.61 27.43
N ASP A 204 -10.15 12.72 27.86
CA ASP A 204 -9.82 11.31 28.08
C ASP A 204 -9.67 10.56 26.76
N PHE A 205 -10.40 10.96 25.72
CA PHE A 205 -10.55 10.23 24.44
C PHE A 205 -9.93 10.93 23.23
N VAL A 206 -9.41 12.13 23.41
CA VAL A 206 -8.87 12.96 22.34
C VAL A 206 -7.45 13.41 22.68
N ASP A 207 -6.57 13.53 21.68
CA ASP A 207 -5.23 14.11 21.87
C ASP A 207 -5.31 15.61 22.13
N ASP A 208 -4.40 16.15 22.94
CA ASP A 208 -4.44 17.54 23.39
C ASP A 208 -4.27 18.55 22.24
N LEU A 209 -3.75 18.12 21.08
CA LEU A 209 -3.64 18.97 19.88
C LEU A 209 -4.96 19.09 19.10
N VAL A 210 -5.92 18.17 19.31
CA VAL A 210 -7.17 18.14 18.55
C VAL A 210 -8.19 19.06 19.21
N GLN A 211 -8.54 20.14 18.53
CA GLN A 211 -9.58 21.06 18.96
C GLN A 211 -10.93 20.63 18.36
N SER A 212 -11.79 20.03 19.17
CA SER A 212 -13.09 19.53 18.74
C SER A 212 -14.12 19.60 19.87
N GLU A 213 -15.39 19.82 19.53
CA GLU A 213 -16.52 19.76 20.47
C GLU A 213 -17.11 18.34 20.60
N PHE A 214 -16.59 17.40 19.80
CA PHE A 214 -17.03 16.01 19.77
C PHE A 214 -15.84 15.06 19.61
N PHE A 215 -16.04 13.78 19.93
CA PHE A 215 -15.07 12.73 19.66
C PHE A 215 -15.72 11.46 19.13
N TYR A 216 -14.96 10.64 18.43
CA TYR A 216 -15.37 9.31 18.00
C TYR A 216 -15.06 8.30 19.09
N LYS A 217 -16.07 7.49 19.43
CA LYS A 217 -15.98 6.45 20.44
C LYS A 217 -16.31 5.11 19.81
N ALA A 218 -15.55 4.07 20.12
CA ALA A 218 -15.85 2.73 19.65
C ALA A 218 -17.11 2.19 20.34
N THR A 219 -17.95 1.53 19.55
CA THR A 219 -19.19 0.88 20.01
C THR A 219 -19.10 -0.65 19.98
N THR A 220 -17.92 -1.16 19.63
CA THR A 220 -17.56 -2.59 19.63
C THR A 220 -16.20 -2.75 20.28
N SER A 221 -15.92 -3.96 20.79
CA SER A 221 -14.57 -4.36 21.18
C SER A 221 -13.71 -4.76 19.99
N ASP A 222 -14.28 -4.89 18.79
CA ASP A 222 -13.57 -5.25 17.56
C ASP A 222 -12.70 -4.13 16.97
N VAL A 223 -11.50 -4.47 16.51
CA VAL A 223 -10.61 -3.58 15.74
C VAL A 223 -10.08 -4.37 14.55
N TRP A 224 -10.22 -3.84 13.34
CA TRP A 224 -9.79 -4.52 12.11
C TRP A 224 -8.76 -3.69 11.37
N ASN A 225 -7.79 -4.36 10.75
CA ASN A 225 -7.04 -3.80 9.63
C ASN A 225 -8.01 -3.68 8.45
N SER A 226 -8.32 -2.45 8.04
CA SER A 226 -9.33 -2.16 7.02
C SER A 226 -8.81 -1.22 5.96
N CYS A 227 -9.12 -1.50 4.70
CA CYS A 227 -8.92 -0.58 3.58
C CYS A 227 -10.23 0.02 3.12
N PHE A 228 -10.19 1.29 2.72
CA PHE A 228 -11.34 2.10 2.35
C PHE A 228 -11.17 2.64 0.94
N ILE A 229 -12.27 2.71 0.18
CA ILE A 229 -12.33 3.49 -1.06
C ILE A 229 -13.11 4.77 -0.78
N PHE A 230 -12.42 5.90 -0.90
CA PHE A 230 -12.99 7.24 -0.88
C PHE A 230 -13.38 7.66 -2.29
N SER A 231 -14.60 8.13 -2.44
CA SER A 231 -15.12 8.76 -3.66
C SER A 231 -14.51 10.13 -3.90
N PRO A 232 -14.54 10.66 -5.14
CA PRO A 232 -14.15 12.04 -5.44
C PRO A 232 -14.91 13.11 -4.65
N GLU A 233 -16.00 12.76 -3.97
CA GLU A 233 -16.74 13.65 -3.07
C GLU A 233 -16.17 13.68 -1.64
N GLY A 234 -15.26 12.75 -1.32
CA GLY A 234 -14.66 12.57 0.01
C GLY A 234 -15.35 11.53 0.88
N GLU A 235 -16.36 10.82 0.36
CA GLU A 235 -17.14 9.83 1.12
C GLU A 235 -16.57 8.42 0.96
N ILE A 236 -16.58 7.62 2.03
CA ILE A 236 -16.26 6.19 1.96
C ILE A 236 -17.41 5.45 1.28
N VAL A 237 -17.11 4.78 0.18
CA VAL A 237 -18.10 4.02 -0.60
C VAL A 237 -17.87 2.51 -0.58
N HIS A 238 -16.72 2.07 -0.08
CA HIS A 238 -16.36 0.66 0.06
C HIS A 238 -15.37 0.47 1.22
N GLN A 239 -15.46 -0.68 1.88
CA GLN A 239 -14.55 -1.11 2.94
C GLN A 239 -14.27 -2.60 2.80
N THR A 240 -13.00 -2.98 2.91
CA THR A 240 -12.56 -4.37 3.07
C THR A 240 -11.84 -4.52 4.39
N LYS A 241 -12.17 -5.57 5.16
CA LYS A 241 -11.47 -5.96 6.38
C LYS A 241 -10.52 -7.10 6.06
N LYS A 242 -9.28 -7.01 6.51
CA LYS A 242 -8.26 -8.05 6.31
C LYS A 242 -8.73 -9.36 6.92
N VAL A 243 -8.72 -10.43 6.13
CA VAL A 243 -9.25 -11.73 6.57
C VAL A 243 -8.12 -12.59 7.13
N ASN A 244 -7.02 -12.70 6.42
CA ASN A 244 -5.88 -13.52 6.79
C ASN A 244 -4.86 -12.62 7.50
N LEU A 245 -4.70 -12.81 8.81
CA LEU A 245 -3.81 -12.00 9.64
C LEU A 245 -2.43 -12.66 9.77
N VAL A 246 -1.37 -11.85 9.81
CA VAL A 246 -0.02 -12.32 10.15
C VAL A 246 0.08 -12.57 11.67
N PRO A 247 1.07 -13.36 12.15
CA PRO A 247 1.23 -13.62 13.58
C PRO A 247 1.30 -12.36 14.44
N THR A 248 2.00 -11.30 14.00
CA THR A 248 2.09 -10.03 14.73
C THR A 248 0.75 -9.33 14.89
N GLU A 249 -0.13 -9.38 13.89
CA GLU A 249 -1.48 -8.82 13.97
C GLU A 249 -2.35 -9.56 14.98
N VAL A 250 -2.18 -10.88 15.13
CA VAL A 250 -2.94 -11.71 16.09
C VAL A 250 -2.38 -11.58 17.50
N GLU A 251 -1.07 -11.74 17.66
CA GLU A 251 -0.41 -11.92 18.95
C GLU A 251 -0.09 -10.58 19.63
N LEU A 252 0.39 -9.59 18.87
CA LEU A 252 0.84 -8.31 19.40
C LEU A 252 -0.24 -7.23 19.30
N LEU A 253 -0.79 -7.02 18.09
CA LEU A 253 -1.80 -5.99 17.85
C LEU A 253 -3.19 -6.43 18.32
N ASN A 254 -3.40 -7.74 18.45
CA ASN A 254 -4.67 -8.37 18.77
C ASN A 254 -5.78 -7.83 17.86
N LEU A 255 -5.63 -7.87 16.53
CA LEU A 255 -6.65 -7.46 15.57
C LEU A 255 -7.70 -8.54 15.35
N SER A 256 -8.90 -8.13 14.97
CA SER A 256 -10.00 -9.01 14.58
C SER A 256 -9.88 -9.31 13.10
N SER A 257 -10.16 -10.57 12.74
CA SER A 257 -10.20 -11.01 11.35
C SER A 257 -11.54 -10.63 10.70
N GLY A 258 -11.48 -10.18 9.44
CA GLY A 258 -12.64 -10.09 8.56
C GLY A 258 -13.19 -11.48 8.19
N LYS A 259 -14.27 -11.52 7.42
CA LYS A 259 -14.88 -12.79 7.01
C LYS A 259 -14.89 -12.95 5.49
N TYR A 260 -14.60 -14.15 4.99
CA TYR A 260 -14.70 -14.48 3.56
C TYR A 260 -16.09 -14.15 2.97
N GLY A 261 -17.17 -14.32 3.76
CA GLY A 261 -18.52 -13.98 3.33
C GLY A 261 -18.79 -12.48 3.13
N GLU A 262 -17.95 -11.61 3.70
CA GLU A 262 -18.04 -10.14 3.59
C GLU A 262 -17.25 -9.61 2.39
N LEU A 263 -16.44 -10.45 1.74
CA LEU A 263 -15.67 -10.06 0.55
C LEU A 263 -16.61 -9.60 -0.56
N SER A 264 -16.26 -8.47 -1.17
CA SER A 264 -17.03 -7.84 -2.24
C SER A 264 -16.10 -7.12 -3.22
N VAL A 265 -16.66 -6.77 -4.37
CA VAL A 265 -16.01 -5.96 -5.40
C VAL A 265 -16.67 -4.58 -5.44
N PHE A 266 -15.96 -3.59 -5.95
CA PHE A 266 -16.44 -2.22 -6.10
C PHE A 266 -16.32 -1.75 -7.54
N ARG A 267 -17.47 -1.44 -8.16
CA ARG A 267 -17.52 -0.83 -9.49
C ARG A 267 -17.16 0.66 -9.40
N ILE A 268 -16.12 1.08 -10.11
CA ILE A 268 -15.84 2.51 -10.26
C ILE A 268 -16.92 3.14 -11.13
N LEU A 269 -17.64 4.12 -10.56
CA LEU A 269 -18.72 4.80 -11.26
C LEU A 269 -18.23 5.43 -12.57
N GLY A 270 -19.01 5.23 -13.64
CA GLY A 270 -18.66 5.70 -14.98
C GLY A 270 -17.69 4.80 -15.75
N THR A 271 -17.34 3.62 -15.23
CA THR A 271 -16.55 2.62 -15.94
C THR A 271 -17.17 1.22 -15.83
N GLU A 272 -16.57 0.25 -16.50
CA GLU A 272 -16.85 -1.19 -16.41
C GLU A 272 -15.92 -1.91 -15.43
N ILE A 273 -14.97 -1.20 -14.79
CA ILE A 273 -13.91 -1.77 -13.97
C ILE A 273 -14.42 -2.07 -12.55
N ASP A 274 -14.33 -3.34 -12.16
CA ASP A 274 -14.50 -3.78 -10.78
C ASP A 274 -13.15 -3.89 -10.04
N LEU A 275 -13.01 -3.10 -8.98
CA LEU A 275 -11.90 -3.16 -8.04
C LEU A 275 -12.18 -4.21 -6.96
N CYS A 276 -11.14 -4.91 -6.53
CA CYS A 276 -11.16 -5.64 -5.27
C CYS A 276 -9.90 -5.34 -4.47
N ILE A 277 -9.95 -5.56 -3.16
CA ILE A 277 -8.83 -5.28 -2.26
C ILE A 277 -8.43 -6.58 -1.57
N GLY A 278 -7.15 -6.92 -1.60
CA GLY A 278 -6.56 -7.90 -0.71
C GLY A 278 -5.43 -7.26 0.07
N ILE A 279 -5.64 -7.09 1.36
CA ILE A 279 -4.72 -6.37 2.24
C ILE A 279 -3.58 -7.31 2.61
N SER A 280 -2.39 -7.03 2.09
CA SER A 280 -1.17 -7.76 2.38
C SER A 280 -1.30 -9.27 2.33
N LEU A 281 -1.20 -9.98 3.46
CA LEU A 281 -1.29 -11.44 3.51
C LEU A 281 -2.51 -12.02 2.76
N ASP A 282 -3.63 -11.30 2.68
CA ASP A 282 -4.78 -11.71 1.87
C ASP A 282 -4.41 -11.97 0.40
N ALA A 283 -3.52 -11.16 -0.17
CA ALA A 283 -3.03 -11.28 -1.55
C ALA A 283 -2.11 -12.48 -1.78
N PHE A 284 -1.59 -13.10 -0.72
CA PHE A 284 -0.80 -14.32 -0.83
C PHE A 284 -1.67 -15.57 -0.82
N VAL A 285 -2.91 -15.48 -0.31
CA VAL A 285 -3.77 -16.63 -0.06
C VAL A 285 -4.58 -16.98 -1.33
N PRO A 286 -4.32 -18.13 -1.99
CA PRO A 286 -4.97 -18.45 -3.27
C PRO A 286 -6.50 -18.49 -3.20
N GLU A 287 -7.04 -19.00 -2.08
CA GLU A 287 -8.49 -19.09 -1.84
C GLU A 287 -9.14 -17.70 -1.73
N TYR A 288 -8.46 -16.74 -1.09
CA TYR A 288 -8.94 -15.37 -0.97
C TYR A 288 -9.08 -14.71 -2.34
N ILE A 289 -8.04 -14.85 -3.16
CA ILE A 289 -8.04 -14.32 -4.54
C ILE A 289 -9.14 -15.01 -5.36
N TYR A 290 -9.35 -16.31 -5.18
CA TYR A 290 -10.39 -17.06 -5.89
C TYR A 290 -11.80 -16.57 -5.54
N GLU A 291 -12.09 -16.27 -4.26
CA GLU A 291 -13.39 -15.75 -3.84
C GLU A 291 -13.68 -14.35 -4.40
N LEU A 292 -12.68 -13.47 -4.51
CA LEU A 292 -12.84 -12.16 -5.15
C LEU A 292 -12.99 -12.27 -6.67
N ASP A 293 -12.21 -13.16 -7.31
CA ASP A 293 -12.31 -13.39 -8.74
C ASP A 293 -13.70 -13.92 -9.15
N LYS A 294 -14.27 -14.87 -8.38
CA LYS A 294 -15.65 -15.34 -8.55
C LYS A 294 -16.70 -14.23 -8.51
N LYS A 295 -16.42 -13.14 -7.78
CA LYS A 295 -17.30 -11.99 -7.64
C LYS A 295 -17.10 -10.95 -8.75
N GLY A 296 -16.20 -11.22 -9.71
CA GLY A 296 -15.96 -10.39 -10.88
C GLY A 296 -14.83 -9.38 -10.71
N CYS A 297 -13.83 -9.63 -9.86
CA CYS A 297 -12.72 -8.70 -9.71
C CYS A 297 -11.89 -8.58 -11.00
N ASP A 298 -11.70 -7.36 -11.49
CA ASP A 298 -10.84 -7.07 -12.63
C ASP A 298 -9.45 -6.58 -12.23
N VAL A 299 -9.41 -5.69 -11.24
CA VAL A 299 -8.18 -5.03 -10.77
C VAL A 299 -8.04 -5.29 -9.28
N PHE A 300 -7.02 -6.06 -8.92
CA PHE A 300 -6.72 -6.43 -7.56
C PHE A 300 -5.80 -5.37 -6.93
N LEU A 301 -6.32 -4.63 -5.97
CA LEU A 301 -5.55 -3.68 -5.18
C LEU A 301 -4.92 -4.43 -4.00
N GLN A 302 -3.61 -4.32 -3.89
CA GLN A 302 -2.80 -4.97 -2.86
C GLN A 302 -2.04 -3.91 -2.05
N PRO A 303 -2.70 -3.12 -1.18
CA PRO A 303 -2.00 -2.28 -0.22
C PRO A 303 -1.15 -3.14 0.72
N ASP A 304 0.10 -2.76 0.90
CA ASP A 304 1.06 -3.55 1.66
C ASP A 304 1.93 -2.74 2.61
N ALA A 305 2.22 -3.35 3.76
CA ALA A 305 3.21 -2.89 4.71
C ALA A 305 4.00 -4.07 5.28
N ASN A 306 5.10 -4.43 4.60
CA ASN A 306 5.98 -5.51 5.04
C ASN A 306 6.75 -5.10 6.30
N SER A 307 6.38 -5.61 7.48
CA SER A 307 7.05 -5.30 8.75
C SER A 307 8.37 -6.08 8.93
N GLY A 308 9.27 -5.95 7.96
CA GLY A 308 10.57 -6.58 7.96
C GLY A 308 11.49 -6.05 6.85
N ALA A 309 12.73 -6.52 6.90
CA ALA A 309 13.69 -6.32 5.82
C ALA A 309 13.15 -6.87 4.49
N TRP A 310 13.37 -6.21 3.35
CA TRP A 310 12.97 -6.73 2.03
C TRP A 310 13.95 -7.79 1.52
N ALA A 311 15.24 -7.50 1.59
CA ALA A 311 16.32 -8.34 1.07
C ALA A 311 16.82 -9.32 2.13
N THR A 312 15.99 -10.32 2.45
CA THR A 312 16.31 -11.38 3.40
C THR A 312 15.47 -12.64 3.13
N THR A 313 15.65 -13.67 3.95
CA THR A 313 14.74 -14.83 3.98
C THR A 313 13.39 -14.41 4.56
N GLY A 314 12.32 -14.59 3.78
CA GLY A 314 10.96 -14.25 4.15
C GLY A 314 10.32 -15.25 5.12
N GLY A 315 9.09 -14.95 5.50
CA GLY A 315 8.35 -15.71 6.50
C GLY A 315 8.03 -17.16 6.09
N LEU A 316 8.03 -17.46 4.79
CA LEU A 316 7.81 -18.82 4.28
C LEU A 316 9.09 -19.64 4.15
N GLY A 317 10.26 -19.00 4.30
CA GLY A 317 11.58 -19.62 4.22
C GLY A 317 12.25 -19.50 2.84
N TYR A 318 11.79 -18.59 1.99
CA TYR A 318 12.39 -18.30 0.69
C TYR A 318 13.01 -16.91 0.65
N TRP A 319 13.75 -16.58 -0.40
CA TRP A 319 14.12 -15.18 -0.66
C TRP A 319 12.85 -14.34 -0.69
N GLN A 320 12.73 -13.36 0.19
CA GLN A 320 11.47 -12.67 0.42
C GLN A 320 10.88 -12.00 -0.83
N PRO A 321 11.66 -11.35 -1.72
CA PRO A 321 11.15 -10.87 -3.01
C PRO A 321 10.47 -11.97 -3.86
N LEU A 322 10.88 -13.24 -3.73
CA LEU A 322 10.19 -14.37 -4.37
C LEU A 322 8.81 -14.64 -3.75
N GLU A 323 8.70 -14.53 -2.42
CA GLU A 323 7.43 -14.70 -1.71
C GLU A 323 6.43 -13.62 -2.15
N TRP A 324 6.87 -12.36 -2.23
CA TRP A 324 6.09 -11.22 -2.71
C TRP A 324 5.75 -11.29 -4.21
N LEU A 325 6.61 -11.88 -5.03
CA LEU A 325 6.26 -12.20 -6.41
C LEU A 325 5.08 -13.18 -6.47
N GLY A 326 5.00 -14.10 -5.50
CA GLY A 326 3.88 -15.03 -5.34
C GLY A 326 2.52 -14.37 -5.21
N SER A 327 2.40 -13.22 -4.53
CA SER A 327 1.15 -12.45 -4.42
C SER A 327 0.91 -11.56 -5.64
N THR A 328 1.87 -10.69 -5.94
CA THR A 328 1.75 -9.66 -6.99
C THR A 328 1.63 -10.24 -8.40
N MET A 329 2.34 -11.32 -8.70
CA MET A 329 2.23 -12.01 -10.00
C MET A 329 1.21 -13.15 -9.95
N GLY A 330 1.11 -13.89 -8.83
CA GLY A 330 0.20 -15.04 -8.69
C GLY A 330 -1.28 -14.67 -8.76
N SER A 331 -1.64 -13.45 -8.34
CA SER A 331 -3.02 -12.94 -8.45
C SER A 331 -3.51 -12.80 -9.90
N ILE A 332 -2.61 -12.57 -10.86
CA ILE A 332 -2.94 -12.38 -12.28
C ILE A 332 -2.69 -13.61 -13.16
N GLN A 333 -2.50 -14.80 -12.58
CA GLN A 333 -2.28 -16.03 -13.35
C GLN A 333 -3.62 -16.65 -13.75
N GLN A 334 -3.74 -17.17 -14.97
CA GLN A 334 -5.00 -17.69 -15.52
C GLN A 334 -5.08 -19.21 -15.43
N ASN A 335 -3.93 -19.89 -15.52
CA ASN A 335 -3.88 -21.34 -15.59
C ASN A 335 -3.29 -21.98 -14.34
N TYR A 336 -2.08 -21.61 -13.96
CA TYR A 336 -1.41 -22.09 -12.77
C TYR A 336 -0.28 -21.14 -12.41
N TYR A 337 0.24 -21.30 -11.20
CA TYR A 337 1.54 -20.76 -10.83
C TYR A 337 2.22 -21.63 -9.80
N ILE A 338 3.49 -21.38 -9.54
CA ILE A 338 4.25 -22.13 -8.53
C ILE A 338 4.43 -21.24 -7.30
N GLY A 339 3.91 -21.69 -6.16
CA GLY A 339 3.94 -20.92 -4.92
C GLY A 339 3.43 -21.72 -3.72
N CYS A 340 3.29 -21.04 -2.58
CA CYS A 340 2.75 -21.64 -1.37
C CYS A 340 1.22 -21.78 -1.43
N THR A 341 0.69 -22.97 -1.15
CA THR A 341 -0.76 -23.25 -1.22
C THR A 341 -1.55 -22.64 -0.07
N ASN A 342 -0.93 -22.47 1.10
CA ASN A 342 -1.58 -21.87 2.27
C ASN A 342 -0.57 -21.05 3.10
N PRO A 343 -0.16 -19.87 2.61
CA PRO A 343 0.84 -19.04 3.27
C PRO A 343 0.36 -18.54 4.63
N HIS A 344 -0.93 -18.21 4.77
CA HIS A 344 -1.51 -17.80 6.05
C HIS A 344 -1.26 -18.84 7.14
N LYS A 345 -1.60 -20.11 6.91
CA LYS A 345 -1.31 -21.17 7.87
C LYS A 345 0.18 -21.40 8.08
N ALA A 346 0.98 -21.32 7.01
CA ALA A 346 2.41 -21.55 7.06
C ALA A 346 3.15 -20.56 7.97
N LEU A 347 2.73 -19.28 8.01
CA LEU A 347 3.39 -18.27 8.84
C LEU A 347 3.34 -18.57 10.34
N PHE A 348 2.32 -19.29 10.82
CA PHE A 348 2.19 -19.73 12.22
C PHE A 348 3.00 -20.99 12.56
N LEU A 349 3.66 -21.61 11.57
CA LEU A 349 4.51 -22.78 11.81
C LEU A 349 5.89 -22.35 12.32
N THR A 350 6.56 -23.28 13.00
CA THR A 350 7.96 -23.17 13.39
C THR A 350 8.87 -23.81 12.33
N GLY A 351 10.14 -23.40 12.29
CA GLY A 351 11.13 -23.91 11.35
C GLY A 351 11.52 -22.91 10.25
N GLU A 352 12.62 -23.20 9.57
CA GLU A 352 13.22 -22.33 8.55
C GLU A 352 12.41 -22.31 7.26
N LYS A 353 11.94 -23.47 6.79
CA LYS A 353 11.11 -23.60 5.61
C LYS A 353 9.70 -24.05 6.00
N LYS A 354 8.75 -23.11 5.90
CA LYS A 354 7.39 -23.29 6.42
C LYS A 354 6.37 -23.69 5.37
N CYS A 355 6.74 -23.54 4.09
CA CYS A 355 5.90 -23.95 2.98
C CYS A 355 6.74 -24.54 1.85
N GLU A 356 6.22 -25.56 1.17
CA GLU A 356 6.78 -26.04 -0.08
C GLU A 356 6.04 -25.39 -1.24
N PHE A 357 6.80 -24.80 -2.16
CA PHE A 357 6.26 -24.30 -3.40
C PHE A 357 5.75 -25.44 -4.28
N GLN A 358 4.50 -25.33 -4.70
CA GLN A 358 3.81 -26.34 -5.49
C GLN A 358 3.07 -25.66 -6.63
N LYS A 359 2.73 -26.45 -7.65
CA LYS A 359 1.87 -25.99 -8.72
C LYS A 359 0.45 -25.77 -8.19
N ILE A 360 0.06 -24.51 -8.09
CA ILE A 360 -1.28 -24.08 -7.70
C ILE A 360 -2.11 -23.97 -8.97
N GLN A 361 -3.04 -24.89 -9.15
CA GLN A 361 -3.97 -24.85 -10.27
C GLN A 361 -4.96 -23.70 -10.07
N ILE A 362 -5.03 -22.82 -11.07
CA ILE A 362 -6.02 -21.76 -11.11
C ILE A 362 -7.26 -22.28 -11.83
N LYS A 363 -8.42 -22.02 -11.23
CA LYS A 363 -9.72 -22.12 -11.90
C LYS A 363 -9.94 -20.77 -12.59
N GLN A 364 -10.20 -20.78 -13.91
CA GLN A 364 -10.27 -19.61 -14.82
C GLN A 364 -10.41 -18.26 -14.09
N LYS A 365 -9.29 -17.55 -13.92
CA LYS A 365 -9.26 -16.21 -13.33
C LYS A 365 -9.44 -15.10 -14.36
N SER A 366 -10.26 -14.13 -14.01
CA SER A 366 -10.56 -12.91 -14.75
C SER A 366 -9.65 -11.73 -14.36
N ILE A 367 -9.22 -11.63 -13.08
CA ILE A 367 -8.35 -10.54 -12.56
C ILE A 367 -7.21 -10.25 -13.53
N LYS A 368 -7.17 -9.07 -14.14
CA LYS A 368 -6.24 -8.72 -15.22
C LYS A 368 -5.02 -7.94 -14.74
N TYR A 369 -5.14 -7.23 -13.62
CA TYR A 369 -4.09 -6.38 -13.06
C TYR A 369 -4.00 -6.53 -11.54
N ASN A 370 -2.78 -6.33 -11.02
CA ASN A 370 -2.52 -6.12 -9.60
C ASN A 370 -1.80 -4.77 -9.41
N VAL A 371 -2.22 -4.03 -8.39
CA VAL A 371 -1.67 -2.72 -8.01
C VAL A 371 -1.20 -2.80 -6.56
N ASN A 372 0.11 -2.77 -6.36
CA ASN A 372 0.74 -3.03 -5.08
C ASN A 372 1.61 -1.86 -4.61
N PRO A 373 1.04 -0.88 -3.87
CA PRO A 373 1.83 0.09 -3.12
C PRO A 373 2.42 -0.52 -1.85
N MET A 374 3.70 -0.22 -1.59
CA MET A 374 4.44 -0.69 -0.42
C MET A 374 4.81 0.47 0.51
N MET A 375 4.44 0.37 1.78
CA MET A 375 4.98 1.22 2.84
C MET A 375 6.48 0.99 2.99
N VAL A 376 7.26 2.07 3.17
CA VAL A 376 8.67 1.98 3.54
C VAL A 376 9.02 2.96 4.66
N GLY A 377 10.06 2.68 5.45
CA GLY A 377 10.44 3.53 6.57
C GLY A 377 10.74 2.72 7.84
N ASN A 378 11.14 3.39 8.91
CA ASN A 378 11.35 2.75 10.20
C ASN A 378 10.33 3.26 11.22
N LEU A 379 9.60 2.36 11.86
CA LEU A 379 8.80 2.65 13.03
C LEU A 379 9.58 2.14 14.23
N PHE A 380 10.42 3.01 14.80
CA PHE A 380 11.41 2.62 15.80
C PHE A 380 12.37 1.55 15.25
N ASP A 381 12.48 0.41 15.94
CA ASP A 381 13.30 -0.74 15.59
C ASP A 381 12.63 -1.68 14.56
N ILE A 382 11.42 -1.36 14.09
CA ILE A 382 10.73 -2.11 13.04
C ILE A 382 10.95 -1.43 11.70
N SER A 383 11.58 -2.13 10.77
CA SER A 383 11.70 -1.69 9.39
C SER A 383 10.49 -2.12 8.56
N PHE A 384 10.03 -1.20 7.72
CA PHE A 384 9.12 -1.45 6.63
C PHE A 384 9.88 -1.27 5.31
N ASP A 385 9.89 -2.28 4.45
CA ASP A 385 10.66 -2.25 3.21
C ASP A 385 9.98 -3.07 2.11
N GLY A 386 10.14 -2.60 0.86
CA GLY A 386 9.58 -3.28 -0.29
C GLY A 386 9.72 -2.54 -1.61
N GLN A 387 9.13 -3.11 -2.65
CA GLN A 387 9.07 -2.53 -3.99
C GLN A 387 7.63 -2.43 -4.48
N THR A 388 7.17 -1.20 -4.72
CA THR A 388 5.84 -0.95 -5.27
C THR A 388 5.76 -1.43 -6.72
N ALA A 389 4.67 -2.09 -7.11
CA ALA A 389 4.52 -2.70 -8.44
C ALA A 389 3.10 -2.57 -9.03
N ILE A 390 3.03 -2.49 -10.36
CA ILE A 390 1.80 -2.71 -11.14
C ILE A 390 2.09 -3.87 -12.09
N THR A 391 1.38 -4.97 -11.94
CA THR A 391 1.49 -6.15 -12.82
C THR A 391 0.22 -6.28 -13.66
N GLY A 392 0.33 -6.89 -14.84
CA GLY A 392 -0.82 -7.09 -15.71
C GLY A 392 -0.55 -8.05 -16.86
N ARG A 393 -1.61 -8.35 -17.62
CA ARG A 393 -1.57 -9.24 -18.79
C ARG A 393 -1.67 -8.54 -20.16
N ASP A 394 -1.46 -7.23 -20.23
CA ASP A 394 -1.48 -6.53 -21.51
C ASP A 394 -0.10 -6.42 -22.18
N LYS A 395 -0.07 -5.90 -23.42
CA LYS A 395 1.13 -5.81 -24.27
C LYS A 395 2.31 -5.06 -23.65
N ARG A 396 2.09 -4.22 -22.64
CA ARG A 396 3.15 -3.45 -21.95
C ARG A 396 3.85 -4.25 -20.86
N ALA A 397 3.30 -5.41 -20.48
CA ALA A 397 3.83 -6.27 -19.44
C ALA A 397 5.23 -6.77 -19.79
N LYS A 398 6.22 -6.31 -19.02
CA LYS A 398 7.63 -6.69 -19.14
C LYS A 398 7.89 -7.97 -18.36
N ARG A 399 8.62 -8.88 -19.00
CA ARG A 399 9.03 -10.16 -18.42
C ARG A 399 10.55 -10.29 -18.26
N ASP A 400 11.31 -9.31 -18.77
CA ASP A 400 12.77 -9.22 -18.71
C ASP A 400 13.28 -8.53 -17.43
N ILE A 401 12.37 -8.15 -16.52
CA ILE A 401 12.66 -7.52 -15.23
C ILE A 401 12.01 -8.32 -14.08
N ASN A 402 12.49 -8.09 -12.86
CA ASN A 402 11.91 -8.66 -11.64
C ASN A 402 12.32 -7.83 -10.40
N TYR A 403 11.79 -8.19 -9.22
CA TYR A 403 12.27 -7.67 -7.94
C TYR A 403 13.77 -7.94 -7.73
N VAL A 404 14.38 -7.16 -6.84
CA VAL A 404 15.81 -7.28 -6.53
C VAL A 404 16.20 -8.70 -6.11
N GLY A 405 17.32 -9.19 -6.65
CA GLY A 405 17.82 -10.52 -6.35
C GLY A 405 17.02 -11.67 -6.98
N LEU A 406 16.14 -11.39 -7.96
CA LEU A 406 15.47 -12.42 -8.75
C LEU A 406 15.93 -12.42 -10.21
N LEU A 407 15.91 -13.61 -10.81
CA LEU A 407 16.01 -13.74 -12.27
C LEU A 407 14.84 -13.02 -12.94
N PRO A 408 15.03 -12.46 -14.15
CA PRO A 408 13.94 -12.03 -15.01
C PRO A 408 12.81 -13.06 -15.07
N LEU A 409 11.55 -12.60 -15.12
CA LEU A 409 10.37 -13.45 -15.05
C LEU A 409 10.32 -14.52 -16.16
N ASP A 410 10.84 -14.20 -17.34
CA ASP A 410 10.97 -15.13 -18.48
C ASP A 410 12.03 -16.22 -18.27
N LYS A 411 12.90 -16.09 -17.24
CA LYS A 411 13.94 -17.03 -16.86
C LYS A 411 13.73 -17.64 -15.48
N LEU A 412 12.71 -17.19 -14.74
CA LEU A 412 12.41 -17.69 -13.40
C LEU A 412 11.68 -19.03 -13.48
N THR A 413 12.43 -20.12 -13.31
CA THR A 413 11.94 -21.50 -13.40
C THR A 413 11.99 -22.23 -12.06
N TYR A 414 11.15 -23.27 -11.90
CA TYR A 414 11.15 -24.15 -10.74
C TYR A 414 11.11 -25.63 -11.14
N GLY A 415 11.68 -26.48 -10.27
CA GLY A 415 11.74 -27.93 -10.44
C GLY A 415 12.76 -28.40 -11.49
N GLU A 416 13.04 -29.69 -11.50
CA GLU A 416 14.06 -30.31 -12.39
C GLU A 416 13.77 -30.11 -13.88
N LYS A 417 12.49 -29.97 -14.24
CA LYS A 417 12.04 -29.76 -15.62
C LYS A 417 12.11 -28.30 -16.08
N GLY A 418 12.45 -27.37 -15.18
CA GLY A 418 12.56 -25.94 -15.51
C GLY A 418 11.23 -25.30 -15.91
N GLU A 419 10.13 -25.60 -15.20
CA GLU A 419 8.83 -24.97 -15.46
C GLU A 419 8.88 -23.48 -15.08
N ILE A 420 8.42 -22.59 -15.97
CA ILE A 420 8.26 -21.16 -15.66
C ILE A 420 7.29 -21.01 -14.49
N MET A 421 7.71 -20.29 -13.44
CA MET A 421 6.94 -20.16 -12.20
C MET A 421 5.62 -19.40 -12.38
N PHE A 422 5.64 -18.35 -13.22
CA PHE A 422 4.51 -17.47 -13.52
C PHE A 422 4.38 -17.29 -15.04
N PRO A 423 3.62 -18.17 -15.73
CA PRO A 423 3.56 -18.19 -17.19
C PRO A 423 2.83 -16.97 -17.79
N ASP A 424 1.92 -16.34 -17.07
CA ASP A 424 1.05 -15.29 -17.59
C ASP A 424 1.52 -13.88 -17.15
N GLY A 425 1.31 -12.87 -17.98
CA GLY A 425 1.51 -11.45 -17.63
C GLY A 425 2.95 -11.02 -17.38
N GLY A 426 3.12 -9.94 -16.62
CA GLY A 426 4.41 -9.33 -16.31
C GLY A 426 4.26 -7.99 -15.58
N PHE A 427 5.37 -7.29 -15.39
CA PHE A 427 5.38 -5.97 -14.75
C PHE A 427 5.03 -4.89 -15.79
N ILE A 428 3.95 -4.14 -15.57
CA ILE A 428 3.66 -2.91 -16.35
C ILE A 428 4.62 -1.81 -15.89
N VAL A 429 4.69 -1.60 -14.57
CA VAL A 429 5.64 -0.69 -13.93
C VAL A 429 6.14 -1.32 -12.64
N LEU A 430 7.44 -1.29 -12.41
CA LEU A 430 8.08 -1.76 -11.18
C LEU A 430 8.89 -0.62 -10.60
N GLY A 431 8.56 -0.22 -9.36
CA GLY A 431 9.33 0.74 -8.58
C GLY A 431 10.70 0.16 -8.20
N PRO A 432 11.73 1.00 -8.08
CA PRO A 432 13.05 0.55 -7.63
C PRO A 432 13.00 0.12 -6.16
N TRP A 433 13.91 -0.77 -5.77
CA TRP A 433 14.27 -0.89 -4.37
C TRP A 433 15.15 0.31 -3.95
N THR A 434 15.30 0.54 -2.64
CA THR A 434 16.05 1.67 -2.06
C THR A 434 17.45 1.85 -2.65
N PHE A 435 18.13 0.74 -2.96
CA PHE A 435 19.44 0.73 -3.59
C PHE A 435 19.36 0.21 -5.02
N ASP A 436 19.95 0.95 -5.97
CA ASP A 436 20.04 0.50 -7.36
C ASP A 436 21.12 -0.57 -7.50
N LEU A 437 20.67 -1.80 -7.73
CA LEU A 437 21.52 -2.96 -7.97
C LEU A 437 21.36 -3.54 -9.39
N SER A 438 20.69 -2.81 -10.29
CA SER A 438 20.33 -3.31 -11.63
C SER A 438 21.53 -3.68 -12.51
N GLY A 439 22.72 -3.14 -12.23
CA GLY A 439 23.96 -3.44 -12.94
C GLY A 439 24.68 -4.72 -12.53
N TYR A 440 24.20 -5.42 -11.49
CA TYR A 440 24.85 -6.62 -10.95
C TYR A 440 24.15 -7.92 -11.40
N SER A 441 24.89 -9.04 -11.41
CA SER A 441 24.30 -10.38 -11.56
C SER A 441 23.36 -10.67 -10.39
N VAL A 442 22.38 -11.57 -10.58
CA VAL A 442 21.39 -11.90 -9.53
C VAL A 442 22.05 -12.37 -8.24
N GLU A 443 23.08 -13.21 -8.32
CA GLU A 443 23.85 -13.66 -7.15
C GLU A 443 24.51 -12.50 -6.40
N GLU A 444 25.09 -11.55 -7.12
CA GLU A 444 25.73 -10.37 -6.54
C GLU A 444 24.69 -9.37 -6.01
N GLN A 445 23.52 -9.27 -6.65
CA GLN A 445 22.39 -8.50 -6.12
C GLN A 445 21.95 -9.03 -4.75
N ILE A 446 21.74 -10.34 -4.60
CA ILE A 446 21.33 -10.96 -3.32
C ILE A 446 22.34 -10.60 -2.23
N LYS A 447 23.63 -10.87 -2.46
CA LYS A 447 24.68 -10.61 -1.48
C LYS A 447 24.74 -9.14 -1.05
N ARG A 448 24.73 -8.22 -2.02
CA ARG A 448 24.77 -6.78 -1.72
C ARG A 448 23.51 -6.30 -1.03
N ALA A 449 22.35 -6.80 -1.46
CA ALA A 449 21.08 -6.41 -0.88
C ALA A 449 21.00 -6.84 0.60
N GLU A 450 21.47 -8.04 0.95
CA GLU A 450 21.54 -8.49 2.35
C GLU A 450 22.45 -7.61 3.23
N GLU A 451 23.58 -7.14 2.69
CA GLU A 451 24.48 -6.22 3.39
C GLU A 451 23.86 -4.84 3.57
N LEU A 452 23.32 -4.27 2.49
CA LEU A 452 22.71 -2.94 2.46
C LEU A 452 21.45 -2.86 3.32
N GLN A 453 20.63 -3.91 3.33
CA GLN A 453 19.41 -4.00 4.14
C GLN A 453 19.69 -3.80 5.63
N LYS A 454 20.79 -4.38 6.14
CA LYS A 454 21.18 -4.23 7.56
C LYS A 454 21.49 -2.78 7.92
N THR A 455 21.94 -2.00 6.94
CA THR A 455 22.25 -0.58 7.15
C THR A 455 21.00 0.30 7.22
N LEU A 456 19.83 -0.17 6.77
CA LEU A 456 18.56 0.56 6.82
C LEU A 456 17.88 0.49 8.19
N GLN A 457 18.26 -0.47 9.03
CA GLN A 457 17.69 -0.67 10.37
C GLN A 457 18.10 0.45 11.34
N ALA A 458 17.39 0.55 12.46
CA ALA A 458 17.71 1.49 13.53
C ALA A 458 19.18 1.35 14.00
N GLY A 459 19.91 2.46 14.06
CA GLY A 459 21.35 2.53 14.36
C GLY A 459 22.29 2.22 13.17
N GLY A 460 21.76 1.93 11.99
CA GLY A 460 22.53 1.65 10.77
C GLY A 460 23.01 2.91 10.04
N GLU A 461 24.04 2.78 9.18
CA GLU A 461 24.59 3.90 8.38
C GLU A 461 23.55 4.57 7.47
N ASN A 462 22.57 3.80 7.01
CA ASN A 462 21.49 4.25 6.15
C ASN A 462 20.12 4.19 6.84
N GLU A 463 20.10 4.27 8.19
CA GLU A 463 18.86 4.27 8.96
C GLU A 463 17.83 5.25 8.37
N GLY A 464 16.63 4.74 8.08
CA GLY A 464 15.52 5.54 7.55
C GLY A 464 15.70 6.07 6.12
N LYS A 465 16.83 5.81 5.44
CA LYS A 465 17.13 6.34 4.09
C LYS A 465 16.47 5.52 2.97
N TYR A 466 15.19 5.19 3.12
CA TYR A 466 14.40 4.56 2.07
C TYR A 466 14.06 5.55 0.95
N ILE A 467 13.62 5.03 -0.19
CA ILE A 467 13.14 5.84 -1.31
C ILE A 467 11.63 5.73 -1.42
N SER A 468 10.94 6.86 -1.53
CA SER A 468 9.52 6.85 -1.89
C SER A 468 9.37 6.47 -3.36
N SER A 469 8.31 5.72 -3.68
CA SER A 469 8.00 5.35 -5.07
C SER A 469 6.60 5.79 -5.46
N ILE A 470 6.46 6.29 -6.67
CA ILE A 470 5.17 6.64 -7.25
C ILE A 470 5.14 5.97 -8.62
N ILE A 471 4.29 4.97 -8.81
CA ILE A 471 4.15 4.34 -10.11
C ILE A 471 2.75 4.51 -10.64
N SER A 472 2.61 4.66 -11.96
CA SER A 472 1.32 4.93 -12.57
C SER A 472 1.14 4.22 -13.91
N ALA A 473 -0.07 3.74 -14.16
CA ALA A 473 -0.40 3.16 -15.44
C ALA A 473 -1.86 3.40 -15.80
N ASP A 474 -2.13 3.51 -17.10
CA ASP A 474 -3.48 3.31 -17.62
C ASP A 474 -3.79 1.81 -17.60
N ILE A 475 -4.93 1.40 -17.08
CA ILE A 475 -5.39 0.00 -16.97
C ILE A 475 -6.69 -0.14 -17.77
N THR A 476 -6.86 -1.23 -18.53
CA THR A 476 -8.02 -1.43 -19.43
C THR A 476 -8.56 -2.87 -19.42
N LEU A 477 -9.87 -3.05 -19.50
CA LEU A 477 -10.49 -4.37 -19.77
C LEU A 477 -10.47 -4.74 -21.25
N GLY A 478 -10.50 -3.76 -22.15
CA GLY A 478 -10.52 -3.98 -23.60
C GLY A 478 -9.14 -3.87 -24.23
N ASP A 479 -8.95 -4.64 -25.31
CA ASP A 479 -8.18 -4.21 -26.48
C ASP A 479 -9.16 -3.93 -27.63
#